data_AF-A0A1Q4ULW3-F1
#
_entry.id   AF-A0A1Q4ULW3-F1
#
_cell.length_a   1.000
_cell.length_b   1.000
_cell.length_c   1.000
_cell.angle_alpha   90.00
_cell.angle_beta   90.00
_cell.angle_gamma   90.00
#
_symmetry.space_group_name_H-M   'P 1'
#
loop_
_entity.id
_entity.type
_entity.pdbx_description
1 polymer ?
#
loop_
_entity_poly.entity_id
_entity_poly.type
_entity_poly.pdbx_seq_one_letter_code
_entity_poly.pdbx_strand_id
1 'polypeptide(L)'
;MSNFTDYKVADISLADWGRKEIAIAETEMPGLMALRDEFGTSKPLAGARIAGCLHMTIQTAVLMETLIALGATVRWSSCNIFSTQDQAAAAMAAAEIPTFAWKGETEEEFWWCIEQTIEGPDGWKPNLILDDGGDLTQLIHEKYPELLADIKGLSEETTTGVHRLYEMAKKGTLKVPAINVNDSVTKSKFDNLYGCRESLVDGIKRATDVMVAGKIAVVAGYGDVGKGSAASLRSQGARVLVTEIDPICALQAAMEGYEVTTMEDAAPFGDIFVTTTGNIDIITLDHMRAMKDRAIVCNIGHFDSEIQINSLRNYKWHNVKPQVDEVEFPDGKRLIVLAEGRLVNLGCATGHPSFVMSASFTNQVLAQIELWKNHANYENQVYVLPKHLDEKVAALHLERLGVKLTKLSAEQAEYIAVPQAGPFKPDHYRY
;
A
#
# COMPACT_ATOMS: atom_id res chain seq x y z
N MET A 1 -0.56 7.41 35.24
CA MET A 1 -0.13 7.00 33.89
C MET A 1 -0.55 5.57 33.73
N SER A 2 -1.15 5.22 32.59
CA SER A 2 -1.45 3.83 32.25
C SER A 2 -0.17 2.99 32.32
N ASN A 3 -0.27 1.77 32.84
CA ASN A 3 0.81 0.77 32.86
C ASN A 3 0.73 -0.14 31.61
N PHE A 4 0.15 0.32 30.49
CA PHE A 4 0.14 -0.43 29.25
C PHE A 4 1.59 -0.64 28.75
N THR A 5 1.99 -1.91 28.58
CA THR A 5 3.35 -2.28 28.15
C THR A 5 3.36 -3.19 26.92
N ASP A 6 2.20 -3.50 26.37
CA ASP A 6 2.02 -4.42 25.25
C ASP A 6 2.16 -3.70 23.91
N TYR A 7 3.32 -3.07 23.71
CA TYR A 7 3.71 -2.37 22.49
C TYR A 7 5.23 -2.28 22.39
N LYS A 8 5.74 -2.00 21.19
CA LYS A 8 7.12 -1.56 20.97
C LYS A 8 7.16 -0.56 19.82
N VAL A 9 7.53 0.68 20.13
CA VAL A 9 7.63 1.81 19.20
C VAL A 9 8.93 2.56 19.43
N ALA A 10 9.37 3.40 18.48
CA ALA A 10 10.64 4.13 18.60
C ALA A 10 10.70 5.04 19.83
N ASP A 11 9.68 5.89 19.99
CA ASP A 11 9.62 6.90 21.05
C ASP A 11 8.15 7.24 21.36
N ILE A 12 7.68 6.82 22.53
CA ILE A 12 6.30 7.06 22.98
C ILE A 12 6.02 8.56 23.21
N SER A 13 7.05 9.40 23.38
CA SER A 13 6.88 10.84 23.59
C SER A 13 6.36 11.58 22.36
N LEU A 14 6.40 10.94 21.18
CA LEU A 14 5.86 11.49 19.93
C LEU A 14 4.33 11.43 19.82
N ALA A 15 3.65 10.81 20.79
CA ALA A 15 2.20 10.58 20.74
C ALA A 15 1.37 11.87 20.55
N ASP A 16 1.75 12.97 21.20
CA ASP A 16 1.05 14.25 21.07
C ASP A 16 1.16 14.86 19.67
N TRP A 17 2.28 14.61 18.98
CA TRP A 17 2.43 15.02 17.58
C TRP A 17 1.58 14.13 16.68
N GLY A 18 1.68 12.81 16.83
CA GLY A 18 0.87 11.88 16.05
C GLY A 18 -0.63 12.12 16.21
N ARG A 19 -1.10 12.42 17.42
CA ARG A 19 -2.52 12.75 17.68
C ARG A 19 -3.00 13.97 16.91
N LYS A 20 -2.16 15.01 16.77
CA LYS A 20 -2.48 16.21 15.97
C LYS A 20 -2.56 15.89 14.49
N GLU A 21 -1.65 15.07 13.97
CA GLU A 21 -1.68 14.65 12.56
C GLU A 21 -2.86 13.73 12.26
N ILE A 22 -3.21 12.82 13.16
CA ILE A 22 -4.42 11.98 13.07
C ILE A 22 -5.66 12.86 12.97
N ALA A 23 -5.80 13.88 13.83
CA ALA A 23 -6.94 14.78 13.80
C ALA A 23 -7.05 15.56 12.47
N ILE A 24 -5.91 15.92 11.85
CA ILE A 24 -5.89 16.51 10.50
C ILE A 24 -6.32 15.46 9.47
N ALA A 25 -5.74 14.26 9.53
CA ALA A 25 -6.02 13.18 8.59
C ALA A 25 -7.51 12.77 8.60
N GLU A 26 -8.18 12.74 9.74
CA GLU A 26 -9.61 12.47 9.84
C GLU A 26 -10.44 13.44 8.96
N THR A 27 -10.05 14.71 8.82
CA THR A 27 -10.72 15.68 7.94
C THR A 27 -10.52 15.42 6.45
N GLU A 28 -9.48 14.65 6.11
CA GLU A 28 -9.16 14.21 4.76
C GLU A 28 -9.61 12.77 4.49
N MET A 29 -10.20 12.07 5.46
CA MET A 29 -10.61 10.66 5.32
C MET A 29 -12.13 10.48 5.45
N PRO A 30 -12.92 11.10 4.54
CA PRO A 30 -14.38 11.15 4.67
C PRO A 30 -15.03 9.77 4.61
N GLY A 31 -14.45 8.81 3.89
CA GLY A 31 -14.96 7.45 3.82
C GLY A 31 -14.93 6.75 5.18
N LEU A 32 -13.79 6.78 5.86
CA LEU A 32 -13.65 6.21 7.21
C LEU A 32 -14.55 6.92 8.22
N MET A 33 -14.63 8.26 8.17
CA MET A 33 -15.49 9.02 9.09
C MET A 33 -16.96 8.68 8.88
N ALA A 34 -17.42 8.57 7.63
CA ALA A 34 -18.79 8.16 7.33
C ALA A 34 -19.11 6.75 7.83
N LEU A 35 -18.14 5.81 7.75
CA LEU A 35 -18.34 4.47 8.33
C LEU A 35 -18.42 4.50 9.86
N ARG A 36 -17.65 5.37 10.53
CA ARG A 36 -17.77 5.57 11.99
C ARG A 36 -19.17 6.10 12.36
N ASP A 37 -19.69 7.06 11.60
CA ASP A 37 -21.01 7.62 11.84
C ASP A 37 -22.13 6.59 11.56
N GLU A 38 -22.03 5.85 10.46
CA GLU A 38 -23.03 4.86 10.06
C GLU A 38 -23.05 3.64 11.00
N PHE A 39 -21.87 3.15 11.39
CA PHE A 39 -21.73 1.86 12.08
C PHE A 39 -21.29 1.94 13.54
N GLY A 40 -20.90 3.12 14.02
CA GLY A 40 -20.36 3.30 15.38
C GLY A 40 -21.34 2.90 16.48
N THR A 41 -22.66 3.11 16.30
CA THR A 41 -23.67 2.67 17.26
C THR A 41 -23.96 1.17 17.17
N SER A 42 -24.00 0.60 15.97
CA SER A 42 -24.33 -0.82 15.77
C SER A 42 -23.17 -1.76 16.07
N LYS A 43 -21.93 -1.24 16.13
CA LYS A 43 -20.70 -1.97 16.44
C LYS A 43 -20.61 -3.30 15.66
N PRO A 44 -20.62 -3.27 14.31
CA PRO A 44 -20.72 -4.48 13.50
C PRO A 44 -19.54 -5.43 13.66
N LEU A 45 -18.40 -4.96 14.17
CA LEU A 45 -17.19 -5.74 14.42
C LEU A 45 -17.04 -6.14 15.90
N ALA A 46 -18.09 -6.01 16.72
CA ALA A 46 -18.05 -6.46 18.11
C ALA A 46 -17.61 -7.94 18.21
N GLY A 47 -16.53 -8.17 18.96
CA GLY A 47 -15.92 -9.50 19.13
C GLY A 47 -14.88 -9.87 18.06
N ALA A 48 -14.70 -9.05 17.02
CA ALA A 48 -13.60 -9.21 16.08
C ALA A 48 -12.26 -8.90 16.77
N ARG A 49 -11.27 -9.74 16.48
CA ARG A 49 -9.88 -9.66 16.93
C ARG A 49 -9.03 -9.65 15.68
N ILE A 50 -8.65 -8.46 15.23
CA ILE A 50 -7.99 -8.24 13.94
C ILE A 50 -6.49 -8.13 14.18
N ALA A 51 -5.72 -9.05 13.61
CA ALA A 51 -4.28 -8.86 13.46
C ALA A 51 -4.03 -8.11 12.14
N GLY A 52 -3.40 -6.94 12.24
CA GLY A 52 -3.07 -6.07 11.11
C GLY A 52 -1.57 -6.10 10.80
N CYS A 53 -1.22 -6.34 9.55
CA CYS A 53 0.13 -6.18 9.02
C CYS A 53 0.07 -5.23 7.82
N LEU A 54 0.26 -3.94 8.08
CA LEU A 54 0.13 -2.86 7.10
C LEU A 54 0.98 -1.68 7.55
N HIS A 55 1.61 -0.96 6.61
CA HIS A 55 2.40 0.25 6.87
C HIS A 55 1.86 1.09 8.04
N MET A 56 2.64 1.25 9.11
CA MET A 56 2.18 1.95 10.32
C MET A 56 2.30 3.48 10.15
N THR A 57 1.35 4.07 9.43
CA THR A 57 1.28 5.51 9.11
C THR A 57 0.16 6.23 9.87
N ILE A 58 0.11 7.56 9.74
CA ILE A 58 -1.03 8.37 10.23
C ILE A 58 -2.35 7.91 9.61
N GLN A 59 -2.35 7.53 8.33
CA GLN A 59 -3.57 7.05 7.66
C GLN A 59 -4.04 5.72 8.27
N THR A 60 -3.10 4.82 8.54
CA THR A 60 -3.37 3.51 9.15
C THR A 60 -3.86 3.66 10.59
N ALA A 61 -3.36 4.64 11.34
CA ALA A 61 -3.90 4.96 12.65
C ALA A 61 -5.40 5.33 12.60
N VAL A 62 -5.85 6.09 11.58
CA VAL A 62 -7.28 6.39 11.39
C VAL A 62 -8.08 5.13 11.05
N LEU A 63 -7.53 4.21 10.25
CA LEU A 63 -8.12 2.88 9.98
C LEU A 63 -8.26 2.07 11.27
N MET A 64 -7.20 1.94 12.07
CA MET A 64 -7.20 1.21 13.35
C MET A 64 -8.29 1.75 14.29
N GLU A 65 -8.33 3.06 14.49
CA GLU A 65 -9.36 3.70 15.32
C GLU A 65 -10.76 3.56 14.75
N THR A 66 -10.92 3.43 13.42
CA THR A 66 -12.21 3.12 12.79
C THR A 66 -12.65 1.69 13.10
N LEU A 67 -11.76 0.70 12.97
CA LEU A 67 -12.07 -0.69 13.31
C LEU A 67 -12.49 -0.82 14.79
N ILE A 68 -11.78 -0.15 15.70
CA ILE A 68 -12.11 -0.09 17.13
C ILE A 68 -13.44 0.65 17.36
N ALA A 69 -13.67 1.77 16.68
CA ALA A 69 -14.94 2.50 16.74
C ALA A 69 -16.12 1.63 16.27
N LEU A 70 -15.88 0.63 15.41
CA LEU A 70 -16.86 -0.35 14.97
C LEU A 70 -16.94 -1.61 15.84
N GLY A 71 -16.17 -1.69 16.93
CA GLY A 71 -16.26 -2.74 17.96
C GLY A 71 -15.17 -3.81 17.93
N ALA A 72 -14.20 -3.71 17.01
CA ALA A 72 -13.07 -4.64 16.99
C ALA A 72 -12.08 -4.36 18.13
N THR A 73 -11.27 -5.37 18.44
CA THR A 73 -9.97 -5.20 19.09
C THR A 73 -8.88 -5.50 18.07
N VAL A 74 -7.77 -4.77 18.12
CA VAL A 74 -6.74 -4.85 17.08
C VAL A 74 -5.35 -5.01 17.71
N ARG A 75 -4.45 -5.66 16.99
CA ARG A 75 -2.99 -5.67 17.22
C ARG A 75 -2.30 -5.39 15.88
N TRP A 76 -1.24 -4.61 15.88
CA TRP A 76 -0.70 -4.07 14.63
C TRP A 76 0.82 -4.13 14.51
N SER A 77 1.30 -4.50 13.32
CA SER A 77 2.69 -4.37 12.87
C SER A 77 2.75 -3.71 11.51
N SER A 78 3.91 -3.15 11.17
CA SER A 78 4.17 -2.66 9.82
C SER A 78 4.46 -3.82 8.87
N CYS A 79 4.14 -3.67 7.58
CA CYS A 79 4.54 -4.60 6.51
C CYS A 79 5.84 -4.17 5.80
N ASN A 80 6.51 -3.11 6.28
CA ASN A 80 7.80 -2.69 5.73
C ASN A 80 8.65 -1.91 6.74
N ILE A 81 9.92 -2.30 6.87
CA ILE A 81 10.89 -1.79 7.85
C ILE A 81 11.15 -0.28 7.79
N PHE A 82 10.87 0.39 6.67
CA PHE A 82 11.11 1.84 6.52
C PHE A 82 9.82 2.67 6.41
N SER A 83 8.66 2.03 6.46
CA SER A 83 7.38 2.70 6.18
C SER A 83 6.71 3.32 7.40
N THR A 84 7.10 2.90 8.61
CA THR A 84 6.51 3.38 9.85
C THR A 84 6.72 4.90 10.01
N GLN A 85 5.67 5.59 10.43
CA GLN A 85 5.73 6.95 10.95
C GLN A 85 5.71 6.85 12.48
N ASP A 86 6.86 7.06 13.11
CA ASP A 86 7.03 6.77 14.54
C ASP A 86 6.05 7.54 15.43
N GLN A 87 5.67 8.76 15.04
CA GLN A 87 4.66 9.55 15.73
C GLN A 87 3.25 8.93 15.64
N ALA A 88 2.91 8.28 14.52
CA ALA A 88 1.65 7.56 14.38
C ALA A 88 1.62 6.32 15.28
N ALA A 89 2.71 5.54 15.26
CA ALA A 89 2.86 4.37 16.12
C ALA A 89 2.79 4.74 17.61
N ALA A 90 3.47 5.81 18.02
CA ALA A 90 3.41 6.35 19.38
C ALA A 90 2.00 6.76 19.79
N ALA A 91 1.24 7.42 18.90
CA ALA A 91 -0.13 7.84 19.18
C ALA A 91 -1.09 6.65 19.38
N MET A 92 -0.87 5.53 18.68
CA MET A 92 -1.63 4.29 18.87
C MET A 92 -1.25 3.59 20.17
N ALA A 93 0.05 3.44 20.44
CA ALA A 93 0.53 2.86 21.69
C ALA A 93 0.07 3.66 22.93
N ALA A 94 0.09 4.99 22.87
CA ALA A 94 -0.40 5.86 23.95
C ALA A 94 -1.93 5.80 24.13
N ALA A 95 -2.66 5.38 23.09
CA ALA A 95 -4.09 5.08 23.16
C ALA A 95 -4.38 3.62 23.61
N GLU A 96 -3.37 2.92 24.14
CA GLU A 96 -3.44 1.53 24.61
C GLU A 96 -3.79 0.52 23.51
N ILE A 97 -3.39 0.82 22.27
CA ILE A 97 -3.56 -0.08 21.12
C ILE A 97 -2.22 -0.80 20.85
N PRO A 98 -2.16 -2.14 20.94
CA PRO A 98 -0.93 -2.90 20.73
C PRO A 98 -0.33 -2.64 19.35
N THR A 99 0.84 -2.00 19.34
CA THR A 99 1.53 -1.55 18.13
C THR A 99 3.00 -1.93 18.23
N PHE A 100 3.49 -2.71 17.27
CA PHE A 100 4.85 -3.21 17.17
C PHE A 100 5.43 -2.74 15.84
N ALA A 101 5.94 -1.50 15.84
CA ALA A 101 6.45 -0.89 14.63
C ALA A 101 7.33 0.34 14.94
N TRP A 102 8.44 0.48 14.23
CA TRP A 102 9.25 1.70 14.16
C TRP A 102 9.98 1.82 12.83
N LYS A 103 10.38 3.03 12.45
CA LYS A 103 11.13 3.25 11.21
C LYS A 103 12.57 2.78 11.39
N GLY A 104 13.06 1.94 10.49
CA GLY A 104 14.42 1.40 10.52
C GLY A 104 14.56 0.13 11.35
N GLU A 105 13.49 -0.68 11.47
CA GLU A 105 13.57 -2.05 11.98
C GLU A 105 14.64 -2.86 11.23
N THR A 106 15.33 -3.75 11.94
CA THR A 106 16.07 -4.83 11.29
C THR A 106 15.11 -5.91 10.78
N GLU A 107 15.57 -6.77 9.85
CA GLU A 107 14.78 -7.91 9.37
C GLU A 107 14.33 -8.85 10.50
N GLU A 108 15.17 -9.06 11.52
CA GLU A 108 14.81 -9.88 12.68
C GLU A 108 13.69 -9.23 13.50
N GLU A 109 13.79 -7.92 13.72
CA GLU A 109 12.78 -7.16 14.44
C GLU A 109 11.45 -7.06 13.69
N PHE A 110 11.49 -6.97 12.36
CA PHE A 110 10.33 -6.99 11.49
C PHE A 110 9.48 -8.26 11.69
N TRP A 111 10.11 -9.43 11.55
CA TRP A 111 9.41 -10.71 11.76
C TRP A 111 8.95 -10.87 13.21
N TRP A 112 9.75 -10.43 14.18
CA TRP A 112 9.36 -10.40 15.58
C TRP A 112 8.11 -9.55 15.80
N CYS A 113 8.01 -8.37 15.16
CA CYS A 113 6.85 -7.49 15.26
C CYS A 113 5.58 -8.16 14.74
N ILE A 114 5.65 -8.83 13.58
CA ILE A 114 4.51 -9.58 13.02
C ILE A 114 4.09 -10.69 14.00
N GLU A 115 5.04 -11.44 14.57
CA GLU A 115 4.75 -12.47 15.58
C GLU A 115 4.05 -11.89 16.82
N GLN A 116 4.42 -10.68 17.27
CA GLN A 116 3.74 -10.03 18.41
C GLN A 116 2.28 -9.64 18.14
N THR A 117 1.86 -9.56 16.86
CA THR A 117 0.45 -9.30 16.51
C THR A 117 -0.43 -10.54 16.60
N ILE A 118 0.14 -11.75 16.61
CA ILE A 118 -0.60 -13.02 16.54
C ILE A 118 -1.08 -13.45 17.93
N GLU A 119 -0.25 -13.31 18.95
CA GLU A 119 -0.61 -13.66 20.33
C GLU A 119 -0.52 -12.43 21.23
N GLY A 120 -1.58 -12.17 22.00
CA GLY A 120 -1.66 -11.09 22.96
C GLY A 120 -2.00 -11.57 24.37
N PRO A 121 -2.05 -10.64 25.35
CA PRO A 121 -2.40 -10.96 26.72
C PRO A 121 -3.82 -11.57 26.82
N ASP A 122 -4.08 -12.25 27.93
CA ASP A 122 -5.38 -12.87 28.24
C ASP A 122 -5.91 -13.85 27.17
N GLY A 123 -5.01 -14.46 26.42
CA GLY A 123 -5.34 -15.43 25.36
C GLY A 123 -5.87 -14.78 24.08
N TRP A 124 -5.59 -13.49 23.86
CA TRP A 124 -5.95 -12.83 22.61
C TRP A 124 -5.26 -13.51 21.42
N LYS A 125 -6.06 -13.96 20.46
CA LYS A 125 -5.63 -14.57 19.18
C LYS A 125 -6.53 -14.07 18.06
N PRO A 126 -6.02 -13.83 16.83
CA PRO A 126 -6.82 -13.26 15.77
C PRO A 126 -7.96 -14.19 15.35
N ASN A 127 -9.08 -13.60 14.97
CA ASN A 127 -10.15 -14.27 14.24
C ASN A 127 -10.44 -13.60 12.88
N LEU A 128 -9.69 -12.54 12.56
CA LEU A 128 -9.62 -11.89 11.26
C LEU A 128 -8.18 -11.42 11.03
N ILE A 129 -7.78 -11.37 9.75
CA ILE A 129 -6.51 -10.82 9.31
C ILE A 129 -6.80 -9.61 8.41
N LEU A 130 -6.00 -8.55 8.55
CA LEU A 130 -5.92 -7.44 7.61
C LEU A 130 -4.45 -7.33 7.16
N ASP A 131 -4.19 -7.55 5.88
CA ASP A 131 -2.84 -7.75 5.36
C ASP A 131 -2.53 -6.82 4.19
N ASP A 132 -1.25 -6.49 4.05
CA ASP A 132 -0.66 -5.74 2.95
C ASP A 132 0.66 -6.43 2.59
N GLY A 133 0.62 -7.21 1.49
CA GLY A 133 1.76 -7.98 0.99
C GLY A 133 1.68 -9.48 1.29
N GLY A 134 0.84 -9.89 2.23
CA GLY A 134 0.57 -11.29 2.54
C GLY A 134 1.55 -11.94 3.53
N ASP A 135 2.42 -11.16 4.20
CA ASP A 135 3.44 -11.70 5.10
C ASP A 135 2.84 -12.28 6.38
N LEU A 136 1.83 -11.61 6.96
CA LEU A 136 1.11 -12.12 8.13
C LEU A 136 0.30 -13.37 7.77
N THR A 137 -0.37 -13.35 6.63
CA THR A 137 -1.09 -14.50 6.09
C THR A 137 -0.18 -15.69 5.91
N GLN A 138 0.99 -15.50 5.28
CA GLN A 138 1.98 -16.55 5.08
C GLN A 138 2.47 -17.11 6.41
N LEU A 139 2.86 -16.23 7.34
CA LEU A 139 3.37 -16.61 8.65
C LEU A 139 2.35 -17.45 9.43
N ILE A 140 1.08 -17.05 9.45
CA ILE A 140 0.02 -17.82 10.13
C ILE A 140 -0.19 -19.18 9.43
N HIS A 141 -0.22 -19.22 8.09
CA HIS A 141 -0.42 -20.47 7.36
C HIS A 141 0.72 -21.48 7.56
N GLU A 142 1.95 -21.02 7.76
CA GLU A 142 3.13 -21.86 7.87
C GLU A 142 3.47 -22.23 9.32
N LYS A 143 3.44 -21.25 10.24
CA LYS A 143 3.89 -21.45 11.63
C LYS A 143 2.76 -21.64 12.64
N TYR A 144 1.56 -21.12 12.37
CA TYR A 144 0.42 -21.16 13.28
C TYR A 144 -0.86 -21.74 12.64
N PRO A 145 -0.76 -22.89 11.93
CA PRO A 145 -1.89 -23.42 11.16
C PRO A 145 -3.10 -23.79 12.04
N GLU A 146 -2.90 -24.03 13.34
CA GLU A 146 -3.97 -24.29 14.29
C GLU A 146 -4.90 -23.09 14.50
N LEU A 147 -4.41 -21.85 14.33
CA LEU A 147 -5.22 -20.63 14.48
C LEU A 147 -6.22 -20.44 13.34
N LEU A 148 -5.95 -21.03 12.17
CA LEU A 148 -6.80 -20.93 10.99
C LEU A 148 -8.21 -21.49 11.22
N ALA A 149 -8.38 -22.38 12.20
CA ALA A 149 -9.70 -22.92 12.57
C ALA A 149 -10.65 -21.84 13.11
N ASP A 150 -10.11 -20.79 13.76
CA ASP A 150 -10.87 -19.71 14.37
C ASP A 150 -10.85 -18.42 13.53
N ILE A 151 -10.00 -18.34 12.51
CA ILE A 151 -9.93 -17.20 11.59
C ILE A 151 -11.05 -17.30 10.56
N LYS A 152 -11.93 -16.31 10.57
CA LYS A 152 -13.09 -16.23 9.69
C LYS A 152 -12.78 -15.74 8.28
N GLY A 153 -11.63 -15.09 8.09
CA GLY A 153 -11.20 -14.61 6.79
C GLY A 153 -10.07 -13.58 6.89
N LEU A 154 -9.60 -13.16 5.71
CA LEU A 154 -8.58 -12.14 5.57
C LEU A 154 -8.93 -11.14 4.46
N SER A 155 -8.51 -9.89 4.60
CA SER A 155 -8.55 -8.90 3.51
C SER A 155 -7.14 -8.44 3.15
N GLU A 156 -6.83 -8.39 1.86
CA GLU A 156 -5.49 -8.09 1.34
C GLU A 156 -5.52 -6.89 0.39
N GLU A 157 -4.62 -5.94 0.64
CA GLU A 157 -4.62 -4.63 -0.02
C GLU A 157 -3.86 -4.59 -1.34
N THR A 158 -2.82 -5.39 -1.53
CA THR A 158 -1.85 -5.18 -2.61
C THR A 158 -1.91 -6.22 -3.71
N THR A 159 -1.52 -5.81 -4.92
CA THR A 159 -1.39 -6.71 -6.07
C THR A 159 -0.53 -7.94 -5.75
N THR A 160 0.58 -7.74 -5.04
CA THR A 160 1.53 -8.81 -4.70
C THR A 160 0.95 -9.80 -3.70
N GLY A 161 0.34 -9.33 -2.61
CA GLY A 161 -0.33 -10.20 -1.65
C GLY A 161 -1.50 -10.95 -2.29
N VAL A 162 -2.29 -10.28 -3.14
CA VAL A 162 -3.39 -10.90 -3.89
C VAL A 162 -2.88 -12.02 -4.82
N HIS A 163 -1.76 -11.82 -5.52
CA HIS A 163 -1.16 -12.88 -6.34
C HIS A 163 -0.78 -14.12 -5.50
N ARG A 164 -0.22 -13.92 -4.30
CA ARG A 164 0.07 -15.01 -3.35
C ARG A 164 -1.21 -15.76 -2.97
N LEU A 165 -2.29 -15.04 -2.67
CA LEU A 165 -3.59 -15.62 -2.31
C LEU A 165 -4.21 -16.44 -3.45
N TYR A 166 -4.18 -15.95 -4.69
CA TYR A 166 -4.66 -16.72 -5.84
C TYR A 166 -3.85 -18.00 -6.07
N GLU A 167 -2.53 -17.94 -5.90
CA GLU A 167 -1.66 -19.12 -5.97
C GLU A 167 -1.97 -20.12 -4.85
N MET A 168 -2.23 -19.66 -3.63
CA MET A 168 -2.63 -20.51 -2.51
C MET A 168 -4.01 -21.15 -2.76
N ALA A 169 -4.98 -20.40 -3.26
CA ALA A 169 -6.31 -20.90 -3.60
C ALA A 169 -6.24 -21.98 -4.69
N LYS A 170 -5.47 -21.73 -5.77
CA LYS A 170 -5.23 -22.69 -6.86
C LYS A 170 -4.56 -23.98 -6.39
N LYS A 171 -3.68 -23.90 -5.39
CA LYS A 171 -3.01 -25.06 -4.78
C LYS A 171 -3.85 -25.74 -3.68
N GLY A 172 -4.99 -25.17 -3.31
CA GLY A 172 -5.81 -25.66 -2.18
C GLY A 172 -5.15 -25.46 -0.80
N THR A 173 -4.14 -24.59 -0.72
CA THR A 173 -3.41 -24.30 0.53
C THR A 173 -4.01 -23.11 1.27
N LEU A 174 -4.81 -22.26 0.62
CA LEU A 174 -5.59 -21.21 1.30
C LEU A 174 -6.66 -21.87 2.19
N LYS A 175 -6.66 -21.55 3.49
CA LYS A 175 -7.53 -22.21 4.48
C LYS A 175 -8.67 -21.37 5.02
N VAL A 176 -8.73 -20.10 4.63
CA VAL A 176 -9.78 -19.15 5.03
C VAL A 176 -10.22 -18.34 3.80
N PRO A 177 -11.45 -17.82 3.76
CA PRO A 177 -11.88 -16.94 2.66
C PRO A 177 -11.08 -15.64 2.65
N ALA A 178 -10.77 -15.14 1.46
CA ALA A 178 -10.02 -13.91 1.27
C ALA A 178 -10.79 -12.88 0.45
N ILE A 179 -10.78 -11.62 0.86
CA ILE A 179 -11.23 -10.49 0.05
C ILE A 179 -10.01 -9.76 -0.52
N ASN A 180 -9.89 -9.80 -1.83
CA ASN A 180 -9.01 -8.97 -2.64
C ASN A 180 -9.55 -7.55 -2.64
N VAL A 181 -8.97 -6.70 -1.79
CA VAL A 181 -9.29 -5.27 -1.72
C VAL A 181 -8.61 -4.53 -2.86
N ASN A 182 -7.43 -4.99 -3.30
CA ASN A 182 -6.66 -4.36 -4.37
C ASN A 182 -7.48 -4.12 -5.65
N ASP A 183 -8.26 -5.11 -6.06
CA ASP A 183 -9.01 -5.08 -7.33
C ASP A 183 -10.39 -4.42 -7.20
N SER A 184 -10.73 -3.87 -6.04
CA SER A 184 -11.81 -2.88 -5.95
C SER A 184 -11.41 -1.67 -6.80
N VAL A 185 -12.36 -1.15 -7.57
CA VAL A 185 -12.17 -0.01 -8.46
C VAL A 185 -11.65 1.20 -7.67
N THR A 186 -12.32 1.49 -6.57
CA THR A 186 -11.94 2.60 -5.67
C THR A 186 -10.62 2.39 -4.93
N LYS A 187 -9.99 1.22 -5.07
CA LYS A 187 -8.61 0.97 -4.65
C LYS A 187 -7.67 1.12 -5.84
N SER A 188 -7.66 0.19 -6.79
CA SER A 188 -6.55 0.11 -7.78
C SER A 188 -6.46 1.30 -8.74
N LYS A 189 -7.55 1.94 -9.17
CA LYS A 189 -7.45 3.17 -10.00
C LYS A 189 -7.39 4.47 -9.22
N PHE A 190 -7.37 4.40 -7.89
CA PHE A 190 -7.22 5.58 -7.07
C PHE A 190 -5.89 5.55 -6.34
N ASP A 191 -5.71 4.57 -5.47
CA ASP A 191 -4.51 4.38 -4.67
C ASP A 191 -3.26 4.18 -5.56
N ASN A 192 -3.23 3.08 -6.31
CA ASN A 192 -2.04 2.72 -7.10
C ASN A 192 -1.74 3.78 -8.17
N LEU A 193 -2.76 4.49 -8.67
CA LEU A 193 -2.60 5.51 -9.71
C LEU A 193 -2.32 6.90 -9.14
N TYR A 194 -3.28 7.49 -8.43
CA TYR A 194 -3.19 8.86 -7.93
C TYR A 194 -2.30 8.97 -6.69
N GLY A 195 -2.29 7.96 -5.81
CA GLY A 195 -1.39 7.93 -4.66
C GLY A 195 0.08 7.91 -5.07
N CYS A 196 0.45 7.06 -6.02
CA CYS A 196 1.81 7.04 -6.58
C CYS A 196 2.12 8.32 -7.37
N ARG A 197 1.12 8.91 -8.04
CA ARG A 197 1.28 10.19 -8.74
C ARG A 197 1.68 11.34 -7.80
N GLU A 198 1.15 11.38 -6.59
CA GLU A 198 1.51 12.39 -5.59
C GLU A 198 2.82 12.04 -4.86
N SER A 199 3.00 10.77 -4.50
CA SER A 199 4.00 10.38 -3.49
C SER A 199 5.36 9.94 -4.05
N LEU A 200 5.46 9.53 -5.32
CA LEU A 200 6.74 9.12 -5.91
C LEU A 200 7.77 10.26 -5.89
N VAL A 201 7.38 11.40 -6.50
CA VAL A 201 8.27 12.55 -6.60
C VAL A 201 8.53 13.15 -5.22
N ASP A 202 7.58 13.07 -4.27
CA ASP A 202 7.82 13.47 -2.88
C ASP A 202 8.97 12.67 -2.26
N GLY A 203 8.94 11.33 -2.36
CA GLY A 203 10.03 10.45 -1.90
C GLY A 203 11.38 10.80 -2.54
N ILE A 204 11.41 10.96 -3.86
CA ILE A 204 12.64 11.33 -4.59
C ILE A 204 13.16 12.71 -4.14
N LYS A 205 12.27 13.69 -3.96
CA LYS A 205 12.65 15.05 -3.57
C LYS A 205 13.15 15.12 -2.14
N ARG A 206 12.44 14.53 -1.16
CA ARG A 206 12.93 14.51 0.23
C ARG A 206 14.26 13.78 0.36
N ALA A 207 14.49 12.74 -0.45
CA ALA A 207 15.75 12.03 -0.47
C ALA A 207 16.90 12.86 -1.07
N THR A 208 16.68 13.53 -2.21
CA THR A 208 17.79 14.01 -3.05
C THR A 208 17.77 15.51 -3.40
N ASP A 209 16.66 16.20 -3.12
CA ASP A 209 16.40 17.59 -3.54
C ASP A 209 16.63 17.83 -5.05
N VAL A 210 16.60 16.77 -5.86
CA VAL A 210 16.97 16.83 -7.27
C VAL A 210 15.97 17.67 -8.08
N MET A 211 16.51 18.46 -9.00
CA MET A 211 15.70 19.06 -10.07
C MET A 211 15.25 17.95 -11.03
N VAL A 212 13.94 17.78 -11.17
CA VAL A 212 13.32 16.79 -12.08
C VAL A 212 13.15 17.36 -13.49
N ALA A 213 12.89 18.67 -13.62
CA ALA A 213 12.75 19.33 -14.91
C ALA A 213 14.02 19.19 -15.76
N GLY A 214 13.84 18.77 -17.02
CA GLY A 214 14.94 18.55 -17.98
C GLY A 214 15.66 17.20 -17.81
N LYS A 215 15.33 16.42 -16.78
CA LYS A 215 15.89 15.07 -16.59
C LYS A 215 15.21 14.04 -17.49
N ILE A 216 15.93 12.96 -17.78
CA ILE A 216 15.38 11.73 -18.36
C ILE A 216 15.01 10.79 -17.22
N ALA A 217 13.72 10.49 -17.06
CA ALA A 217 13.25 9.54 -16.05
C ALA A 217 12.73 8.26 -16.71
N VAL A 218 13.21 7.11 -16.27
CA VAL A 218 12.86 5.80 -16.81
C VAL A 218 11.95 5.09 -15.80
N VAL A 219 10.73 4.79 -16.21
CA VAL A 219 9.73 4.06 -15.40
C VAL A 219 9.61 2.64 -15.96
N ALA A 220 10.02 1.65 -15.16
CA ALA A 220 9.89 0.25 -15.55
C ALA A 220 8.55 -0.31 -15.09
N GLY A 221 7.73 -0.74 -16.04
CA GLY A 221 6.33 -1.11 -15.84
C GLY A 221 5.38 0.07 -16.06
N TYR A 222 4.24 -0.21 -16.66
CA TYR A 222 3.19 0.75 -16.99
C TYR A 222 1.81 0.22 -16.62
N GLY A 223 1.74 -0.53 -15.52
CA GLY A 223 0.51 -0.79 -14.76
C GLY A 223 -0.02 0.49 -14.08
N ASP A 224 -0.88 0.36 -13.07
CA ASP A 224 -1.47 1.55 -12.43
C ASP A 224 -0.43 2.40 -11.68
N VAL A 225 0.50 1.75 -10.98
CA VAL A 225 1.66 2.40 -10.33
C VAL A 225 2.54 3.10 -11.36
N GLY A 226 2.90 2.41 -12.45
CA GLY A 226 3.71 2.96 -13.53
C GLY A 226 3.05 4.15 -14.22
N LYS A 227 1.74 4.10 -14.48
CA LYS A 227 0.96 5.22 -15.03
C LYS A 227 0.99 6.45 -14.12
N GLY A 228 0.79 6.25 -12.81
CA GLY A 228 0.83 7.32 -11.81
C GLY A 228 2.23 7.95 -11.72
N SER A 229 3.24 7.09 -11.67
CA SER A 229 4.66 7.44 -11.60
C SER A 229 5.12 8.25 -12.81
N ALA A 230 4.78 7.80 -14.03
CA ALA A 230 5.10 8.49 -15.26
C ALA A 230 4.42 9.87 -15.34
N ALA A 231 3.14 9.95 -14.97
CA ALA A 231 2.42 11.22 -14.93
C ALA A 231 3.03 12.20 -13.91
N SER A 232 3.46 11.70 -12.74
CA SER A 232 4.13 12.51 -11.70
C SER A 232 5.41 13.13 -12.23
N LEU A 233 6.31 12.32 -12.78
CA LEU A 233 7.60 12.76 -13.30
C LEU A 233 7.44 13.74 -14.46
N ARG A 234 6.51 13.46 -15.40
CA ARG A 234 6.21 14.36 -16.52
C ARG A 234 5.67 15.70 -16.05
N SER A 235 4.81 15.73 -15.03
CA SER A 235 4.25 16.97 -14.47
C SER A 235 5.33 17.91 -13.91
N GLN A 236 6.47 17.35 -13.50
CA GLN A 236 7.63 18.07 -13.00
C GLN A 236 8.64 18.45 -14.10
N GLY A 237 8.31 18.20 -15.37
CA GLY A 237 9.12 18.55 -16.53
C GLY A 237 10.20 17.53 -16.91
N ALA A 238 10.14 16.30 -16.41
CA ALA A 238 11.00 15.22 -16.90
C ALA A 238 10.56 14.74 -18.28
N ARG A 239 11.51 14.32 -19.11
CA ARG A 239 11.24 13.46 -20.27
C ARG A 239 11.16 12.02 -19.79
N VAL A 240 9.97 11.43 -19.85
CA VAL A 240 9.72 10.11 -19.30
C VAL A 240 9.83 9.04 -20.38
N LEU A 241 10.61 8.01 -20.09
CA LEU A 241 10.72 6.77 -20.86
C LEU A 241 10.04 5.65 -20.06
N VAL A 242 9.46 4.69 -20.77
CA VAL A 242 8.78 3.54 -20.19
C VAL A 242 9.40 2.25 -20.71
N THR A 243 9.57 1.26 -19.84
CA THR A 243 9.83 -0.12 -20.25
C THR A 243 8.60 -0.99 -19.94
N GLU A 244 8.23 -1.88 -20.86
CA GLU A 244 7.06 -2.74 -20.68
C GLU A 244 7.24 -4.08 -21.41
N ILE A 245 6.67 -5.12 -20.81
CA ILE A 245 6.56 -6.46 -21.39
C ILE A 245 5.15 -6.71 -21.95
N ASP A 246 4.13 -6.03 -21.44
CA ASP A 246 2.76 -6.16 -21.91
C ASP A 246 2.52 -5.20 -23.10
N PRO A 247 2.17 -5.71 -24.30
CA PRO A 247 1.97 -4.88 -25.47
C PRO A 247 0.78 -3.91 -25.35
N ILE A 248 -0.24 -4.21 -24.53
CA ILE A 248 -1.37 -3.32 -24.25
C ILE A 248 -0.88 -2.14 -23.41
N CYS A 249 -0.14 -2.40 -22.33
CA CYS A 249 0.42 -1.35 -21.48
C CYS A 249 1.44 -0.50 -22.23
N ALA A 250 2.32 -1.12 -23.03
CA ALA A 250 3.26 -0.42 -23.90
C ALA A 250 2.55 0.50 -24.90
N LEU A 251 1.50 0.00 -25.57
CA LEU A 251 0.71 0.82 -26.50
C LEU A 251 0.05 1.99 -25.77
N GLN A 252 -0.49 1.78 -24.56
CA GLN A 252 -1.02 2.89 -23.74
C GLN A 252 0.06 3.94 -23.44
N ALA A 253 1.27 3.54 -23.04
CA ALA A 253 2.36 4.47 -22.77
C ALA A 253 2.74 5.28 -24.02
N ALA A 254 2.86 4.61 -25.17
CA ALA A 254 3.15 5.26 -26.45
C ALA A 254 2.05 6.26 -26.85
N MET A 255 0.77 5.91 -26.64
CA MET A 255 -0.37 6.78 -26.95
C MET A 255 -0.44 8.02 -26.06
N GLU A 256 0.12 7.97 -24.85
CA GLU A 256 0.31 9.15 -23.98
C GLU A 256 1.53 10.00 -24.39
N GLY A 257 2.33 9.53 -25.34
CA GLY A 257 3.52 10.23 -25.83
C GLY A 257 4.79 9.94 -25.04
N TYR A 258 4.83 8.85 -24.27
CA TYR A 258 6.06 8.34 -23.67
C TYR A 258 6.84 7.51 -24.69
N GLU A 259 8.16 7.67 -24.69
CA GLU A 259 9.03 6.77 -25.45
C GLU A 259 9.05 5.40 -24.74
N VAL A 260 8.67 4.35 -25.46
CA VAL A 260 8.73 2.97 -24.97
C VAL A 260 10.00 2.32 -25.49
N THR A 261 10.88 1.89 -24.60
CA THR A 261 12.20 1.34 -24.93
C THR A 261 12.61 0.26 -23.92
N THR A 262 13.81 -0.32 -24.09
CA THR A 262 14.37 -1.32 -23.19
C THR A 262 15.17 -0.68 -22.06
N MET A 263 15.40 -1.41 -20.95
CA MET A 263 16.23 -0.90 -19.86
C MET A 263 17.69 -0.81 -20.30
N GLU A 264 18.13 -1.74 -21.13
CA GLU A 264 19.46 -1.79 -21.74
C GLU A 264 19.74 -0.54 -22.58
N ASP A 265 18.76 -0.09 -23.36
CA ASP A 265 18.87 1.13 -24.16
C ASP A 265 18.79 2.40 -23.30
N ALA A 266 17.96 2.40 -22.25
CA ALA A 266 17.73 3.60 -21.43
C ALA A 266 18.82 3.83 -20.36
N ALA A 267 19.44 2.77 -19.84
CA ALA A 267 20.41 2.84 -18.75
C ALA A 267 21.58 3.82 -19.01
N PRO A 268 22.22 3.87 -20.19
CA PRO A 268 23.37 4.73 -20.44
C PRO A 268 23.13 6.24 -20.30
N PHE A 269 21.89 6.70 -20.42
CA PHE A 269 21.57 8.14 -20.43
C PHE A 269 20.44 8.56 -19.50
N GLY A 270 19.73 7.62 -18.86
CA GLY A 270 18.71 7.93 -17.86
C GLY A 270 19.29 8.59 -16.60
N ASP A 271 18.46 9.39 -15.93
CA ASP A 271 18.85 10.21 -14.78
C ASP A 271 18.21 9.72 -13.49
N ILE A 272 16.97 9.25 -13.61
CA ILE A 272 16.13 8.76 -12.53
C ILE A 272 15.53 7.45 -13.03
N PHE A 273 15.69 6.38 -12.29
CA PHE A 273 15.16 5.06 -12.61
C PHE A 273 14.20 4.65 -11.51
N VAL A 274 12.96 4.31 -11.91
CA VAL A 274 11.88 3.93 -11.00
C VAL A 274 11.32 2.59 -11.44
N THR A 275 11.36 1.58 -10.57
CA THR A 275 10.74 0.26 -10.82
C THR A 275 9.32 0.21 -10.25
N THR A 276 8.37 -0.31 -11.03
CA THR A 276 6.92 -0.33 -10.72
C THR A 276 6.23 -1.65 -11.13
N THR A 277 6.99 -2.74 -11.24
CA THR A 277 6.58 -3.95 -11.95
C THR A 277 5.98 -5.02 -11.05
N GLY A 278 6.34 -5.04 -9.75
CA GLY A 278 6.07 -6.18 -8.87
C GLY A 278 6.80 -7.47 -9.24
N ASN A 279 7.89 -7.37 -10.01
CA ASN A 279 8.67 -8.51 -10.52
C ASN A 279 10.09 -8.55 -9.88
N ILE A 280 11.01 -9.31 -10.45
CA ILE A 280 12.39 -9.42 -9.97
C ILE A 280 13.37 -9.01 -11.07
N ASP A 281 14.57 -8.58 -10.67
CA ASP A 281 15.71 -8.37 -11.57
C ASP A 281 15.45 -7.36 -12.72
N ILE A 282 14.60 -6.35 -12.50
CA ILE A 282 14.28 -5.31 -13.48
C ILE A 282 15.47 -4.38 -13.71
N ILE A 283 16.12 -3.95 -12.61
CA ILE A 283 17.38 -3.22 -12.67
C ILE A 283 18.49 -4.14 -12.17
N THR A 284 19.25 -4.67 -13.12
CA THR A 284 20.37 -5.59 -12.88
C THR A 284 21.66 -4.84 -12.57
N LEU A 285 22.67 -5.57 -12.08
CA LEU A 285 24.02 -5.01 -11.90
C LEU A 285 24.59 -4.44 -13.21
N ASP A 286 24.31 -5.06 -14.36
CA ASP A 286 24.83 -4.59 -15.64
C ASP A 286 24.14 -3.30 -16.11
N HIS A 287 22.83 -3.13 -15.86
CA HIS A 287 22.15 -1.85 -16.04
C HIS A 287 22.80 -0.77 -15.17
N MET A 288 23.02 -1.08 -13.89
CA MET A 288 23.65 -0.16 -12.93
C MET A 288 25.10 0.19 -13.31
N ARG A 289 25.85 -0.72 -13.96
CA ARG A 289 27.16 -0.44 -14.54
C ARG A 289 27.09 0.49 -15.75
N ALA A 290 26.05 0.38 -16.57
CA ALA A 290 25.85 1.23 -17.75
C ALA A 290 25.34 2.65 -17.40
N MET A 291 24.64 2.81 -16.27
CA MET A 291 24.14 4.10 -15.80
C MET A 291 25.22 5.16 -15.67
N LYS A 292 24.85 6.43 -15.85
CA LYS A 292 25.74 7.59 -15.65
C LYS A 292 26.06 7.85 -14.18
N ASP A 293 27.11 8.64 -13.95
CA ASP A 293 27.41 9.15 -12.62
C ASP A 293 26.24 9.96 -12.04
N ARG A 294 25.95 9.71 -10.76
CA ARG A 294 24.84 10.28 -9.99
C ARG A 294 23.45 9.96 -10.54
N ALA A 295 23.28 8.89 -11.31
CA ALA A 295 21.94 8.38 -11.59
C ALA A 295 21.25 7.97 -10.28
N ILE A 296 19.97 8.32 -10.16
CA ILE A 296 19.13 7.99 -9.00
C ILE A 296 18.37 6.71 -9.33
N VAL A 297 18.42 5.73 -8.43
CA VAL A 297 17.73 4.44 -8.58
C VAL A 297 16.81 4.24 -7.39
N CYS A 298 15.53 4.01 -7.65
CA CYS A 298 14.54 3.74 -6.64
C CYS A 298 13.45 2.77 -7.12
N ASN A 299 12.71 2.24 -6.17
CA ASN A 299 11.61 1.30 -6.38
C ASN A 299 10.36 1.84 -5.70
N ILE A 300 9.21 1.69 -6.33
CA ILE A 300 7.91 1.98 -5.71
C ILE A 300 6.94 0.79 -5.89
N GLY A 301 7.40 -0.33 -6.45
CA GLY A 301 6.71 -1.62 -6.33
C GLY A 301 6.97 -2.28 -4.97
N HIS A 302 6.30 -3.40 -4.71
CA HIS A 302 6.11 -3.89 -3.34
C HIS A 302 7.38 -4.45 -2.67
N PHE A 303 8.22 -5.23 -3.38
CA PHE A 303 9.44 -5.82 -2.82
C PHE A 303 10.71 -5.18 -3.36
N ASP A 304 11.80 -5.28 -2.60
CA ASP A 304 13.13 -4.75 -2.95
C ASP A 304 13.84 -5.51 -4.08
N SER A 305 13.32 -6.68 -4.44
CA SER A 305 13.85 -7.57 -5.48
C SER A 305 13.73 -7.06 -6.92
N GLU A 306 12.99 -5.97 -7.17
CA GLU A 306 12.97 -5.33 -8.48
C GLU A 306 14.35 -4.77 -8.88
N ILE A 307 15.17 -4.43 -7.88
CA ILE A 307 16.54 -3.95 -8.08
C ILE A 307 17.50 -4.97 -7.45
N GLN A 308 18.58 -5.32 -8.15
CA GLN A 308 19.61 -6.23 -7.63
C GLN A 308 20.50 -5.57 -6.56
N ILE A 309 19.92 -5.12 -5.46
CA ILE A 309 20.62 -4.45 -4.34
C ILE A 309 21.69 -5.36 -3.72
N ASN A 310 21.41 -6.66 -3.61
CA ASN A 310 22.39 -7.64 -3.09
C ASN A 310 23.66 -7.70 -3.94
N SER A 311 23.54 -7.52 -5.26
CA SER A 311 24.68 -7.46 -6.19
C SER A 311 25.54 -6.20 -6.03
N LEU A 312 25.09 -5.21 -5.23
CA LEU A 312 25.84 -4.01 -4.89
C LEU A 312 26.56 -4.10 -3.53
N ARG A 313 26.28 -5.11 -2.69
CA ARG A 313 26.81 -5.17 -1.31
C ARG A 313 28.32 -5.35 -1.21
N ASN A 314 28.97 -5.82 -2.28
CA ASN A 314 30.42 -5.94 -2.39
C ASN A 314 31.11 -4.65 -2.87
N TYR A 315 30.35 -3.60 -3.20
CA TYR A 315 30.87 -2.28 -3.55
C TYR A 315 30.97 -1.39 -2.31
N LYS A 316 31.60 -0.22 -2.44
CA LYS A 316 31.68 0.74 -1.34
C LYS A 316 30.38 1.54 -1.27
N TRP A 317 29.72 1.47 -0.11
CA TRP A 317 28.54 2.26 0.20
C TRP A 317 28.94 3.45 1.06
N HIS A 318 28.50 4.65 0.67
CA HIS A 318 28.65 5.87 1.45
C HIS A 318 27.26 6.34 1.84
N ASN A 319 26.89 6.14 3.11
CA ASN A 319 25.61 6.65 3.59
C ASN A 319 25.63 8.18 3.61
N VAL A 320 24.64 8.81 2.97
CA VAL A 320 24.48 10.27 2.95
C VAL A 320 23.64 10.70 4.14
N LYS A 321 22.50 10.03 4.32
CA LYS A 321 21.52 10.19 5.39
C LYS A 321 20.63 8.94 5.45
N PRO A 322 19.72 8.80 6.43
CA PRO A 322 18.80 7.67 6.45
C PRO A 322 18.11 7.47 5.09
N GLN A 323 18.13 6.21 4.61
CA GLN A 323 17.53 5.78 3.34
C GLN A 323 18.11 6.42 2.06
N VAL A 324 19.29 7.05 2.12
CA VAL A 324 19.98 7.59 0.94
C VAL A 324 21.45 7.20 0.97
N ASP A 325 21.85 6.39 0.00
CA ASP A 325 23.20 5.86 -0.09
C ASP A 325 23.83 6.14 -1.45
N GLU A 326 25.13 6.43 -1.47
CA GLU A 326 25.92 6.43 -2.69
C GLU A 326 26.68 5.11 -2.82
N VAL A 327 26.53 4.42 -3.96
CA VAL A 327 27.27 3.18 -4.25
C VAL A 327 28.35 3.47 -5.28
N GLU A 328 29.62 3.32 -4.89
CA GLU A 328 30.80 3.61 -5.71
C GLU A 328 31.29 2.39 -6.50
N PHE A 329 31.37 2.54 -7.82
CA PHE A 329 31.90 1.56 -8.77
C PHE A 329 33.43 1.69 -8.92
N PRO A 330 34.13 0.65 -9.43
CA PRO A 330 35.59 0.65 -9.57
C PRO A 330 36.16 1.76 -10.46
N ASP A 331 35.37 2.28 -11.40
CA ASP A 331 35.73 3.40 -12.28
C ASP A 331 35.53 4.78 -11.63
N GLY A 332 35.09 4.81 -10.36
CA GLY A 332 34.83 6.03 -9.59
C GLY A 332 33.42 6.60 -9.75
N LYS A 333 32.61 6.04 -10.65
CA LYS A 333 31.21 6.40 -10.82
C LYS A 333 30.41 6.06 -9.56
N ARG A 334 29.43 6.88 -9.20
CA ARG A 334 28.53 6.63 -8.06
C ARG A 334 27.06 6.65 -8.46
N LEU A 335 26.30 5.69 -7.99
CA LEU A 335 24.83 5.72 -8.06
C LEU A 335 24.25 6.22 -6.74
N ILE A 336 23.09 6.88 -6.81
CA ILE A 336 22.30 7.25 -5.63
C ILE A 336 21.18 6.22 -5.50
N VAL A 337 21.23 5.40 -4.45
CA VAL A 337 20.23 4.35 -4.18
C VAL A 337 19.32 4.83 -3.06
N LEU A 338 18.00 4.77 -3.30
CA LEU A 338 17.00 5.22 -2.34
C LEU A 338 16.37 4.04 -1.60
N ALA A 339 16.21 4.18 -0.29
CA ALA A 339 15.58 3.23 0.63
C ALA A 339 16.09 1.78 0.49
N GLU A 340 17.35 1.60 0.10
CA GLU A 340 17.95 0.30 -0.17
C GLU A 340 17.10 -0.57 -1.12
N GLY A 341 16.43 0.06 -2.10
CA GLY A 341 15.56 -0.61 -3.07
C GLY A 341 14.14 -0.94 -2.57
N ARG A 342 13.77 -0.62 -1.34
CA ARG A 342 12.37 -0.71 -0.85
C ARG A 342 11.53 0.47 -1.36
N LEU A 343 10.22 0.46 -1.06
CA LEU A 343 9.27 1.49 -1.50
C LEU A 343 9.73 2.90 -1.14
N VAL A 344 10.08 3.70 -2.14
CA VAL A 344 10.67 5.04 -1.99
C VAL A 344 9.69 6.06 -1.43
N ASN A 345 8.41 5.98 -1.79
CA ASN A 345 7.38 6.92 -1.35
C ASN A 345 7.12 6.81 0.17
N LEU A 346 7.24 5.61 0.74
CA LEU A 346 7.08 5.34 2.17
C LEU A 346 8.42 5.43 2.92
N GLY A 347 9.48 4.88 2.33
CA GLY A 347 10.82 4.87 2.92
C GLY A 347 11.44 6.26 3.01
N CYS A 348 11.33 7.06 1.95
CA CYS A 348 11.92 8.40 1.88
C CYS A 348 10.93 9.55 2.11
N ALA A 349 9.63 9.27 2.17
CA ALA A 349 8.59 10.25 2.48
C ALA A 349 7.54 9.67 3.44
N THR A 350 6.26 9.87 3.13
CA THR A 350 5.13 9.56 4.02
C THR A 350 4.06 8.69 3.37
N GLY A 351 4.37 8.09 2.21
CA GLY A 351 3.41 7.31 1.44
C GLY A 351 2.33 8.18 0.80
N HIS A 352 1.19 7.56 0.53
CA HIS A 352 0.07 8.20 -0.15
C HIS A 352 -0.66 9.18 0.78
N PRO A 353 -1.19 10.30 0.24
CA PRO A 353 -1.98 11.25 1.04
C PRO A 353 -3.24 10.63 1.64
N SER A 354 -3.71 11.19 2.76
CA SER A 354 -4.85 10.66 3.53
C SER A 354 -6.12 10.47 2.70
N PHE A 355 -6.42 11.39 1.78
CA PHE A 355 -7.64 11.31 0.96
C PHE A 355 -7.73 10.07 0.08
N VAL A 356 -6.62 9.68 -0.57
CA VAL A 356 -6.65 8.49 -1.42
C VAL A 356 -6.62 7.21 -0.56
N MET A 357 -5.89 7.21 0.55
CA MET A 357 -5.89 6.08 1.50
C MET A 357 -7.25 5.88 2.17
N SER A 358 -8.05 6.94 2.32
CA SER A 358 -9.44 6.81 2.77
C SER A 358 -10.25 5.89 1.87
N ALA A 359 -10.04 5.92 0.56
CA ALA A 359 -10.77 5.05 -0.36
C ALA A 359 -10.36 3.57 -0.15
N SER A 360 -9.05 3.29 -0.11
CA SER A 360 -8.53 1.94 0.17
C SER A 360 -8.98 1.40 1.52
N PHE A 361 -8.86 2.20 2.57
CA PHE A 361 -9.18 1.77 3.93
C PHE A 361 -10.68 1.68 4.18
N THR A 362 -11.52 2.44 3.46
CA THR A 362 -12.97 2.22 3.48
C THR A 362 -13.30 0.85 2.88
N ASN A 363 -12.62 0.43 1.80
CA ASN A 363 -12.75 -0.95 1.29
C ASN A 363 -12.29 -1.99 2.32
N GLN A 364 -11.16 -1.77 3.00
CA GLN A 364 -10.69 -2.67 4.06
C GLN A 364 -11.75 -2.84 5.18
N VAL A 365 -12.31 -1.75 5.69
CA VAL A 365 -13.34 -1.84 6.74
C VAL A 365 -14.58 -2.58 6.25
N LEU A 366 -15.04 -2.31 5.01
CA LEU A 366 -16.18 -3.03 4.43
C LEU A 366 -15.90 -4.52 4.24
N ALA A 367 -14.68 -4.88 3.80
CA ALA A 367 -14.24 -6.27 3.69
C ALA A 367 -14.22 -6.98 5.06
N GLN A 368 -13.70 -6.31 6.09
CA GLN A 368 -13.69 -6.84 7.46
C GLN A 368 -15.11 -7.05 8.00
N ILE A 369 -16.04 -6.11 7.75
CA ILE A 369 -17.45 -6.26 8.13
C ILE A 369 -18.09 -7.45 7.40
N GLU A 370 -17.82 -7.60 6.11
CA GLU A 370 -18.37 -8.68 5.29
C GLU A 370 -17.89 -10.05 5.77
N LEU A 371 -16.57 -10.22 5.93
CA LEU A 371 -16.01 -11.47 6.45
C LEU A 371 -16.51 -11.77 7.86
N TRP A 372 -16.55 -10.78 8.75
CA TRP A 372 -16.98 -11.01 10.12
C TRP A 372 -18.41 -11.54 10.24
N LYS A 373 -19.33 -10.96 9.45
CA LYS A 373 -20.76 -11.27 9.49
C LYS A 373 -21.15 -12.45 8.61
N ASN A 374 -20.50 -12.60 7.47
CA ASN A 374 -20.98 -13.44 6.38
C ASN A 374 -19.95 -14.49 5.92
N HIS A 375 -18.83 -14.71 6.64
CA HIS A 375 -17.80 -15.69 6.22
C HIS A 375 -18.35 -17.08 5.85
N ALA A 376 -19.43 -17.53 6.50
CA ALA A 376 -20.06 -18.82 6.20
C ALA A 376 -20.62 -18.95 4.77
N ASN A 377 -20.80 -17.82 4.07
CA ASN A 377 -21.23 -17.77 2.68
C ASN A 377 -20.06 -17.87 1.67
N TYR A 378 -18.83 -17.90 2.16
CA TYR A 378 -17.62 -17.90 1.34
C TYR A 378 -16.89 -19.23 1.47
N GLU A 379 -16.39 -19.72 0.35
CA GLU A 379 -15.43 -20.83 0.33
C GLU A 379 -14.02 -20.29 0.57
N ASN A 380 -13.04 -21.20 0.74
CA ASN A 380 -11.63 -20.83 0.87
C ASN A 380 -11.03 -20.44 -0.49
N GLN A 381 -11.55 -19.34 -1.05
CA GLN A 381 -11.22 -18.76 -2.34
C GLN A 381 -11.02 -17.24 -2.17
N VAL A 382 -10.56 -16.59 -3.25
CA VAL A 382 -10.34 -15.15 -3.29
C VAL A 382 -11.52 -14.47 -4.00
N TYR A 383 -12.15 -13.53 -3.31
CA TYR A 383 -13.30 -12.76 -3.78
C TYR A 383 -12.95 -11.27 -3.90
N VAL A 384 -13.71 -10.52 -4.69
CA VAL A 384 -13.64 -9.06 -4.73
C VAL A 384 -14.90 -8.50 -4.07
N LEU A 385 -14.81 -7.30 -3.49
CA LEU A 385 -15.99 -6.63 -2.93
C LEU A 385 -17.09 -6.47 -3.99
N PRO A 386 -18.37 -6.69 -3.63
CA PRO A 386 -19.49 -6.43 -4.53
C PRO A 386 -19.47 -4.99 -5.07
N LYS A 387 -19.80 -4.83 -6.35
CA LYS A 387 -19.72 -3.53 -7.05
C LYS A 387 -20.49 -2.39 -6.38
N HIS A 388 -21.62 -2.68 -5.73
CA HIS A 388 -22.39 -1.65 -5.01
C HIS A 388 -21.65 -1.10 -3.77
N LEU A 389 -20.78 -1.90 -3.13
CA LEU A 389 -19.92 -1.42 -2.04
C LEU A 389 -18.78 -0.56 -2.59
N ASP A 390 -18.24 -0.93 -3.74
CA ASP A 390 -17.23 -0.14 -4.45
C ASP A 390 -17.79 1.24 -4.87
N GLU A 391 -18.99 1.27 -5.43
CA GLU A 391 -19.72 2.51 -5.73
C GLU A 391 -20.05 3.31 -4.45
N LYS A 392 -20.37 2.64 -3.34
CA LYS A 392 -20.57 3.28 -2.04
C LYS A 392 -19.28 3.97 -1.58
N VAL A 393 -18.13 3.31 -1.67
CA VAL A 393 -16.83 3.92 -1.33
C VAL A 393 -16.63 5.21 -2.12
N ALA A 394 -16.80 5.17 -3.44
CA ALA A 394 -16.69 6.37 -4.27
C ALA A 394 -17.66 7.47 -3.82
N ALA A 395 -18.93 7.14 -3.61
CA ALA A 395 -19.96 8.08 -3.19
C ALA A 395 -19.63 8.80 -1.87
N LEU A 396 -19.06 8.08 -0.89
CA LEU A 396 -18.68 8.64 0.41
C LEU A 396 -17.57 9.71 0.33
N HIS A 397 -16.82 9.77 -0.77
CA HIS A 397 -15.73 10.74 -0.95
C HIS A 397 -16.16 11.99 -1.75
N LEU A 398 -17.29 11.95 -2.44
CA LEU A 398 -17.70 12.99 -3.40
C LEU A 398 -18.01 14.33 -2.73
N GLU A 399 -18.70 14.31 -1.58
CA GLU A 399 -19.13 15.53 -0.89
C GLU A 399 -17.94 16.37 -0.43
N ARG A 400 -16.85 15.73 0.03
CA ARG A 400 -15.62 16.40 0.46
C ARG A 400 -14.97 17.21 -0.65
N LEU A 401 -15.13 16.77 -1.91
CA LEU A 401 -14.64 17.44 -3.11
C LEU A 401 -15.66 18.41 -3.74
N GLY A 402 -16.85 18.57 -3.14
CA GLY A 402 -17.93 19.39 -3.68
C GLY A 402 -18.57 18.82 -4.95
N VAL A 403 -18.39 17.52 -5.23
CA VAL A 403 -18.97 16.87 -6.40
C VAL A 403 -20.46 16.64 -6.19
N LYS A 404 -21.28 17.06 -7.16
CA LYS A 404 -22.73 16.84 -7.17
C LYS A 404 -23.07 15.73 -8.14
N LEU A 405 -23.51 14.58 -7.63
CA LEU A 405 -23.84 13.42 -8.44
C LEU A 405 -25.24 13.56 -9.07
N THR A 406 -25.32 13.48 -10.39
CA THR A 406 -26.59 13.43 -11.13
C THR A 406 -27.34 12.14 -10.80
N LYS A 407 -28.67 12.24 -10.63
CA LYS A 407 -29.54 11.08 -10.43
C LYS A 407 -30.27 10.76 -11.73
N LEU A 408 -30.30 9.47 -12.10
CA LEU A 408 -31.10 9.00 -13.23
C LEU A 408 -32.60 9.20 -12.92
N SER A 409 -33.35 9.68 -13.89
CA SER A 409 -34.81 9.52 -13.90
C SER A 409 -35.19 8.04 -14.09
N ALA A 410 -36.44 7.69 -13.80
CA ALA A 410 -36.92 6.32 -14.00
C ALA A 410 -36.81 5.88 -15.47
N GLU A 411 -37.15 6.78 -16.41
CA GLU A 411 -37.05 6.54 -17.85
C GLU A 411 -35.61 6.28 -18.30
N GLN A 412 -34.64 7.06 -17.80
CA GLN A 412 -33.23 6.84 -18.11
C GLN A 412 -32.71 5.50 -17.58
N ALA A 413 -33.09 5.15 -16.34
CA ALA A 413 -32.69 3.89 -15.70
C ALA A 413 -33.23 2.67 -16.47
N GLU A 414 -34.50 2.73 -16.90
CA GLU A 414 -35.11 1.71 -17.76
C GLU A 414 -34.41 1.62 -19.12
N TYR A 415 -34.11 2.76 -19.76
CA TYR A 415 -33.50 2.80 -21.09
C TYR A 415 -32.14 2.09 -21.17
N ILE A 416 -31.30 2.21 -20.13
CA ILE A 416 -30.00 1.52 -20.06
C ILE A 416 -30.03 0.23 -19.21
N ALA A 417 -31.21 -0.19 -18.77
CA ALA A 417 -31.43 -1.40 -17.97
C ALA A 417 -30.58 -1.50 -16.69
N VAL A 418 -30.53 -0.42 -15.90
CA VAL A 418 -29.87 -0.40 -14.57
C VAL A 418 -30.81 0.15 -13.50
N PRO A 419 -30.67 -0.25 -12.21
CA PRO A 419 -31.42 0.39 -11.13
C PRO A 419 -30.99 1.86 -10.94
N GLN A 420 -31.90 2.73 -10.49
CA GLN A 420 -31.56 4.13 -10.17
C GLN A 420 -30.49 4.26 -9.05
N ALA A 421 -30.40 3.24 -8.19
CA ALA A 421 -29.43 3.17 -7.09
C ALA A 421 -28.15 2.38 -7.45
N GLY A 422 -28.02 1.92 -8.70
CA GLY A 422 -26.93 1.06 -9.14
C GLY A 422 -27.11 -0.42 -8.75
N PRO A 423 -26.09 -1.27 -9.02
CA PRO A 423 -24.83 -0.93 -9.67
C PRO A 423 -25.01 -0.42 -11.12
N PHE A 424 -24.16 0.51 -11.55
CA PHE A 424 -24.31 1.23 -12.82
C PHE A 424 -23.50 0.64 -13.99
N LYS A 425 -22.68 -0.37 -13.73
CA LYS A 425 -21.78 -0.98 -14.71
C LYS A 425 -21.76 -2.49 -14.56
N PRO A 426 -21.56 -3.25 -15.65
CA PRO A 426 -21.40 -4.70 -15.56
C PRO A 426 -20.08 -5.06 -14.85
N ASP A 427 -19.97 -6.30 -14.39
CA ASP A 427 -18.82 -6.75 -13.59
C ASP A 427 -17.49 -6.67 -14.34
N HIS A 428 -17.49 -6.97 -15.63
CA HIS A 428 -16.30 -6.95 -16.49
C HIS A 428 -15.87 -5.54 -16.94
N TYR A 429 -16.56 -4.49 -16.48
CA TYR A 429 -16.23 -3.13 -16.84
C TYR A 429 -14.90 -2.72 -16.21
N ARG A 430 -13.99 -2.17 -17.02
CA ARG A 430 -12.67 -1.72 -16.57
C ARG A 430 -12.72 -0.26 -16.12
N TYR A 431 -13.55 0.02 -15.11
CA TYR A 431 -13.77 1.33 -14.47
C TYR A 431 -14.90 2.17 -14.98
#